data_AF-A0AAJ0DVG9-F1
#
_entry.id   AF-A0AAJ0DVG9-F1
#
_cell.length_a   1.000
_cell.length_b   1.000
_cell.length_c   1.000
_cell.angle_alpha   90.00
_cell.angle_beta   90.00
_cell.angle_gamma   90.00
#
_symmetry.space_group_name_H-M   'P 1'
#
loop_
_entity.id
_entity.type
_entity.pdbx_description
1 polymer ?
#
loop_
_entity_poly.entity_id
_entity_poly.type
_entity_poly.pdbx_seq_one_letter_code
_entity_poly.pdbx_strand_id
1 'polypeptide(L)'
;MSSSPSTSKASPGPAPWRAPFLKNVNDMASPEFNLATIHSSSSSSSSLTPRLRTVIFRGLWASLPVNPKNTADLNPPLYESDLLTLTTDARMAKVPDFLTSNGEKDDVKKSGGGGPVEACFWTDAKVQWRIRGEAFLLGPDIDSSSSSGAKALREHLLARMRTVTPADAKRRREQDIPSGKTVIGSSEQDWSFAREVTAHFGNLSPMMRGTFRNPVPGTSRAANPPSDTLKLGQKVEDLEDEVARENFRVVVIVPTEVDQTDLSASEDPRRYLYRFVGAEAEGKETEGAERVNGWEKIELWP
;
A
#
# COMPACT_ATOMS: atom_id res chain seq x y z
N MET A 1 -6.99 -9.06 -23.80
CA MET A 1 -7.87 -9.87 -22.94
C MET A 1 -8.00 -9.14 -21.62
N SER A 2 -9.14 -8.47 -21.39
CA SER A 2 -9.39 -7.72 -20.16
C SER A 2 -9.79 -8.72 -19.09
N SER A 3 -8.89 -9.04 -18.16
CA SER A 3 -9.24 -9.81 -16.96
C SER A 3 -10.14 -8.92 -16.11
N SER A 4 -11.42 -9.27 -16.00
CA SER A 4 -12.29 -8.70 -14.97
C SER A 4 -11.63 -8.89 -13.61
N PRO A 5 -11.68 -7.91 -12.70
CA PRO A 5 -11.15 -8.08 -11.35
C PRO A 5 -11.95 -9.20 -10.70
N SER A 6 -11.31 -10.36 -10.49
CA SER A 6 -11.91 -11.46 -9.77
C SER A 6 -12.19 -10.98 -8.36
N THR A 7 -13.46 -10.99 -7.95
CA THR A 7 -13.91 -10.80 -6.56
C THR A 7 -13.54 -12.01 -5.70
N SER A 8 -12.30 -12.46 -5.79
CA SER A 8 -11.79 -13.59 -5.03
C SER A 8 -11.71 -13.19 -3.56
N LYS A 9 -12.31 -14.00 -2.69
CA LYS A 9 -12.22 -13.86 -1.23
C LYS A 9 -10.75 -13.82 -0.77
N ALA A 10 -10.54 -13.28 0.43
CA ALA A 10 -9.22 -13.17 1.04
C ALA A 10 -8.55 -14.54 1.16
N SER A 11 -7.22 -14.59 1.02
CA SER A 11 -6.46 -15.84 1.15
C SER A 11 -6.75 -16.51 2.49
N PRO A 12 -6.78 -17.86 2.57
CA PRO A 12 -7.06 -18.56 3.82
C PRO A 12 -5.93 -18.42 4.86
N GLY A 13 -4.77 -17.92 4.44
CA GLY A 13 -3.64 -17.60 5.30
C GLY A 13 -2.69 -16.58 4.67
N PRO A 14 -1.57 -16.23 5.34
CA PRO A 14 -0.55 -15.35 4.79
C PRO A 14 0.02 -15.86 3.46
N ALA A 15 0.31 -14.95 2.53
CA ALA A 15 0.99 -15.33 1.30
C ALA A 15 2.34 -16.01 1.61
N PRO A 16 2.75 -17.05 0.85
CA PRO A 16 3.97 -17.80 1.12
C PRO A 16 5.25 -16.96 0.99
N TRP A 17 5.20 -15.85 0.24
CA TRP A 17 6.29 -14.89 0.11
C TRP A 17 6.35 -13.84 1.24
N ARG A 18 5.28 -13.70 2.06
CA ARG A 18 5.15 -12.61 3.05
C ARG A 18 6.29 -12.61 4.07
N ALA A 19 6.50 -13.74 4.73
CA ALA A 19 7.50 -13.86 5.80
C ALA A 19 8.94 -13.61 5.31
N PRO A 20 9.43 -14.25 4.23
CA PRO A 20 10.77 -13.96 3.72
C PRO A 20 10.91 -12.52 3.22
N PHE A 21 9.89 -11.97 2.56
CA PHE A 21 9.88 -10.56 2.13
C PHE A 21 10.02 -9.60 3.32
N LEU A 22 9.17 -9.74 4.34
CA LEU A 22 9.22 -8.88 5.53
C LEU A 22 10.54 -9.01 6.28
N LYS A 23 11.12 -10.22 6.35
CA LYS A 23 12.45 -10.40 6.92
C LYS A 23 13.47 -9.55 6.16
N ASN A 24 13.55 -9.70 4.83
CA ASN A 24 14.55 -8.98 4.05
C ASN A 24 14.37 -7.45 4.10
N VAL A 25 13.12 -6.96 4.07
CA VAL A 25 12.85 -5.51 4.08
C VAL A 25 13.06 -4.89 5.45
N ASN A 26 12.78 -5.61 6.54
CA ASN A 26 13.04 -5.11 7.90
C ASN A 26 14.53 -5.08 8.25
N ASP A 27 15.34 -5.91 7.58
CA ASP A 27 16.80 -5.91 7.74
C ASP A 27 17.47 -4.73 6.99
N MET A 28 16.75 -4.03 6.09
CA MET A 28 17.28 -2.88 5.34
C MET A 28 17.47 -1.65 6.25
N ALA A 29 18.52 -0.86 6.02
CA ALA A 29 18.75 0.40 6.72
C ALA A 29 17.61 1.43 6.52
N SER A 30 17.00 1.42 5.33
CA SER A 30 15.79 2.17 4.98
C SER A 30 14.95 1.27 4.07
N PRO A 31 13.65 1.08 4.32
CA PRO A 31 12.81 0.18 3.53
C PRO A 31 12.36 0.88 2.22
N GLU A 32 13.33 1.28 1.40
CA GLU A 32 13.13 1.96 0.12
C GLU A 32 12.95 0.96 -1.02
N PHE A 33 12.13 1.34 -2.01
CA PHE A 33 11.97 0.57 -3.24
C PHE A 33 11.70 1.45 -4.45
N ASN A 34 11.96 0.91 -5.62
CA ASN A 34 11.65 1.55 -6.89
C ASN A 34 10.22 1.21 -7.29
N LEU A 35 9.37 2.22 -7.43
CA LEU A 35 8.00 2.05 -7.90
C LEU A 35 7.92 2.42 -9.39
N ALA A 36 7.60 1.45 -10.24
CA ALA A 36 7.28 1.66 -11.64
C ALA A 36 5.78 1.88 -11.82
N THR A 37 5.40 2.87 -12.63
CA THR A 37 4.01 3.17 -13.02
C THR A 37 3.94 3.39 -14.54
N ILE A 38 2.74 3.32 -15.11
CA ILE A 38 2.50 3.65 -16.52
C ILE A 38 1.75 4.99 -16.60
N HIS A 39 2.36 5.96 -17.27
CA HIS A 39 1.75 7.26 -17.51
C HIS A 39 1.03 7.29 -18.86
N SER A 40 -0.21 7.75 -18.88
CA SER A 40 -1.00 7.94 -20.10
C SER A 40 -1.06 9.41 -20.48
N SER A 41 -0.44 9.78 -21.61
CA SER A 41 -0.56 11.12 -22.18
C SER A 41 -1.95 11.32 -22.79
N SER A 42 -2.57 12.46 -22.52
CA SER A 42 -3.91 12.80 -23.04
C SER A 42 -3.90 13.30 -24.50
N SER A 43 -2.78 13.18 -25.20
CA SER A 43 -2.63 13.51 -26.62
C SER A 43 -3.43 12.56 -27.52
N SER A 44 -3.78 13.02 -28.72
CA SER A 44 -4.59 12.31 -29.74
C SER A 44 -4.11 10.90 -30.11
N SER A 45 -2.86 10.54 -29.77
CA SER A 45 -2.43 9.15 -29.60
C SER A 45 -2.10 8.93 -28.11
N SER A 46 -2.82 8.05 -27.42
CA SER A 46 -2.56 7.71 -26.02
C SER A 46 -1.24 6.95 -25.88
N SER A 47 -0.12 7.68 -25.82
CA SER A 47 1.19 7.11 -25.57
C SER A 47 1.29 6.69 -24.11
N LEU A 48 1.64 5.42 -23.89
CA LEU A 48 1.95 4.89 -22.57
C LEU A 48 3.45 4.99 -22.32
N THR A 49 3.84 5.72 -21.28
CA THR A 49 5.26 5.91 -20.93
C THR A 49 5.53 5.38 -19.52
N PRO A 50 6.46 4.43 -19.33
CA PRO A 50 6.84 4.00 -17.99
C PRO A 50 7.53 5.12 -17.22
N ARG A 51 7.26 5.22 -15.93
CA ARG A 51 7.91 6.15 -15.01
C ARG A 51 8.40 5.40 -13.77
N LEU A 52 9.51 5.86 -13.21
CA LEU A 52 10.15 5.26 -12.05
C LEU A 52 10.46 6.33 -10.99
N ARG A 53 10.45 5.94 -9.72
CA ARG A 53 10.92 6.74 -8.59
C ARG A 53 11.15 5.87 -7.36
N THR A 54 12.02 6.31 -6.46
CA THR A 54 12.16 5.72 -5.13
C THR A 54 11.03 6.17 -4.21
N VAL A 55 10.48 5.24 -3.45
CA VAL A 55 9.47 5.45 -2.40
C VAL A 55 9.81 4.61 -1.18
N ILE A 56 9.12 4.85 -0.06
CA ILE A 56 9.36 4.14 1.20
C ILE A 56 8.19 3.19 1.46
N PHE A 57 8.49 1.93 1.75
CA PHE A 57 7.53 0.95 2.26
C PHE A 57 7.13 1.32 3.69
N ARG A 58 5.82 1.47 3.91
CA ARG A 58 5.23 1.95 5.17
C ARG A 58 4.53 0.84 5.96
N GLY A 59 4.88 -0.41 5.67
CA GLY A 59 4.26 -1.59 6.28
C GLY A 59 3.12 -2.16 5.43
N LEU A 60 2.41 -3.11 6.01
CA LEU A 60 1.28 -3.76 5.36
C LEU A 60 -0.04 -3.17 5.87
N TRP A 61 -1.01 -3.02 4.96
CA TRP A 61 -2.32 -2.46 5.27
C TRP A 61 -3.04 -3.31 6.33
N ALA A 62 -3.68 -2.68 7.32
CA ALA A 62 -4.30 -3.36 8.46
C ALA A 62 -3.32 -4.21 9.28
N SER A 63 -2.02 -3.93 9.19
CA SER A 63 -0.95 -4.64 9.93
C SER A 63 0.20 -3.70 10.27
N LEU A 64 -0.12 -2.41 10.42
CA LEU A 64 0.84 -1.40 10.81
C LEU A 64 1.30 -1.66 12.25
N PRO A 65 2.62 -1.82 12.51
CA PRO A 65 3.11 -1.98 13.88
C PRO A 65 2.74 -0.77 14.74
N VAL A 66 2.33 -1.02 15.99
CA VAL A 66 1.93 0.05 16.90
C VAL A 66 3.14 0.90 17.26
N ASN A 67 3.04 2.19 16.97
CA ASN A 67 4.06 3.18 17.33
C ASN A 67 3.64 3.94 18.59
N PRO A 68 4.38 3.83 19.71
CA PRO A 68 4.06 4.57 20.94
C PRO A 68 3.95 6.08 20.75
N LYS A 69 4.68 6.66 19.78
CA LYS A 69 4.68 8.11 19.48
C LYS A 69 3.50 8.57 18.62
N ASN A 70 2.78 7.66 17.99
CA ASN A 70 1.64 7.99 17.15
C ASN A 70 0.38 8.15 17.98
N THR A 71 -0.13 9.36 18.18
CA THR A 71 -1.29 9.62 19.03
C THR A 71 -2.64 9.25 18.41
N ALA A 72 -2.67 8.68 17.20
CA ALA A 72 -3.90 8.23 16.56
C ALA A 72 -4.57 7.11 17.36
N ASP A 73 -5.91 7.14 17.37
CA ASP A 73 -6.71 6.01 17.80
C ASP A 73 -6.47 4.79 16.91
N LEU A 74 -6.45 3.61 17.51
CA LEU A 74 -6.19 2.36 16.81
C LEU A 74 -7.49 1.67 16.40
N ASN A 75 -7.46 1.04 15.22
CA ASN A 75 -8.47 0.07 14.83
C ASN A 75 -8.43 -1.16 15.76
N PRO A 76 -9.56 -1.86 15.95
CA PRO A 76 -9.53 -3.16 16.61
C PRO A 76 -8.68 -4.11 15.75
N PRO A 77 -7.76 -4.90 16.34
CA PRO A 77 -6.76 -5.69 15.59
C PRO A 77 -7.37 -6.98 15.05
N LEU A 78 -8.44 -6.85 14.25
CA LEU A 78 -9.24 -7.94 13.71
C LEU A 78 -8.79 -8.39 12.33
N TYR A 79 -8.07 -7.53 11.61
CA TYR A 79 -7.64 -7.80 10.25
C TYR A 79 -6.12 -7.85 10.13
N GLU A 80 -5.67 -8.48 9.06
CA GLU A 80 -4.33 -8.36 8.50
C GLU A 80 -4.38 -8.52 6.98
N SER A 81 -3.33 -8.09 6.27
CA SER A 81 -3.27 -8.26 4.82
C SER A 81 -1.85 -8.33 4.30
N ASP A 82 -1.68 -8.82 3.08
CA ASP A 82 -0.39 -8.81 2.36
C ASP A 82 -0.25 -7.59 1.43
N LEU A 83 -0.98 -6.51 1.70
CA LEU A 83 -1.04 -5.35 0.82
C LEU A 83 0.02 -4.32 1.24
N LEU A 84 0.90 -3.95 0.32
CA LEU A 84 2.00 -3.04 0.61
C LEU A 84 1.49 -1.60 0.67
N THR A 85 2.01 -0.82 1.62
CA THR A 85 1.64 0.60 1.75
C THR A 85 2.81 1.52 1.49
N LEU A 86 2.50 2.68 0.93
CA LEU A 86 3.37 3.85 0.89
C LEU A 86 2.54 5.12 1.16
N THR A 87 3.19 6.23 1.46
CA THR A 87 2.52 7.53 1.58
C THR A 87 2.99 8.47 0.46
N THR A 88 2.08 9.29 -0.05
CA THR A 88 2.37 10.25 -1.14
C THR A 88 1.55 11.52 -0.99
N ASP A 89 2.05 12.61 -1.56
CA ASP A 89 1.27 13.83 -1.72
C ASP A 89 0.32 13.68 -2.93
N ALA A 90 -0.95 14.06 -2.76
CA ALA A 90 -2.02 13.97 -3.76
C ALA A 90 -1.70 14.71 -5.06
N ARG A 91 -0.77 15.67 -5.02
CA ARG A 91 -0.38 16.52 -6.15
C ARG A 91 0.83 15.97 -6.90
N MET A 92 1.39 14.83 -6.49
CA MET A 92 2.55 14.25 -7.18
C MET A 92 2.18 13.69 -8.56
N ALA A 93 3.10 13.83 -9.52
CA ALA A 93 2.93 13.40 -10.90
C ALA A 93 2.67 11.88 -11.10
N LYS A 94 2.86 11.06 -10.06
CA LYS A 94 2.53 9.62 -10.07
C LYS A 94 1.06 9.33 -9.72
N VAL A 95 0.38 10.27 -9.06
CA VAL A 95 -0.99 10.05 -8.54
C VAL A 95 -1.97 9.72 -9.66
N PRO A 96 -1.96 10.41 -10.82
CA PRO A 96 -2.82 10.03 -11.94
C PRO A 96 -2.56 8.62 -12.46
N ASP A 97 -1.33 8.10 -12.33
CA ASP A 97 -0.98 6.75 -12.83
C ASP A 97 -1.61 5.63 -11.99
N PHE A 98 -2.10 5.93 -10.78
CA PHE A 98 -2.83 4.98 -9.95
C PHE A 98 -4.31 4.90 -10.31
N LEU A 99 -4.85 5.89 -11.01
CA LEU A 99 -6.25 5.96 -11.36
C LEU A 99 -6.46 5.29 -12.73
N THR A 100 -7.49 4.44 -12.84
CA THR A 100 -7.85 3.87 -14.13
C THR A 100 -8.34 4.96 -15.09
N SER A 101 -8.11 4.80 -16.39
CA SER A 101 -8.42 5.78 -17.44
C SER A 101 -9.91 6.16 -17.53
N ASN A 102 -10.79 5.40 -16.88
CA ASN A 102 -12.24 5.61 -16.87
C ASN A 102 -12.73 6.44 -15.67
N GLY A 103 -11.85 6.73 -14.70
CA GLY A 103 -12.13 7.72 -13.66
C GLY A 103 -11.97 9.12 -14.25
N GLU A 104 -12.90 10.03 -13.95
CA GLU A 104 -12.70 11.45 -14.22
C GLU A 104 -11.35 11.87 -13.63
N LYS A 105 -10.39 12.24 -14.49
CA LYS A 105 -9.05 12.71 -14.10
C LYS A 105 -9.11 13.94 -13.16
N ASP A 106 -10.29 14.53 -13.02
CA ASP A 106 -10.54 15.76 -12.27
C ASP A 106 -10.61 15.58 -10.74
N ASP A 107 -10.55 14.35 -10.22
CA ASP A 107 -10.60 14.17 -8.76
C ASP A 107 -9.47 13.33 -8.15
N VAL A 108 -8.22 13.74 -8.43
CA VAL A 108 -7.01 13.29 -7.71
C VAL A 108 -7.09 13.48 -6.18
N LYS A 109 -8.11 14.22 -5.70
CA LYS A 109 -8.36 14.39 -4.27
C LYS A 109 -9.20 13.26 -3.67
N LYS A 110 -9.95 12.51 -4.47
CA LYS A 110 -10.78 11.38 -4.03
C LYS A 110 -10.02 10.06 -3.96
N SER A 111 -10.62 9.12 -3.24
CA SER A 111 -10.19 7.74 -3.15
C SER A 111 -10.55 6.99 -4.42
N GLY A 112 -9.63 6.18 -4.93
CA GLY A 112 -9.79 5.46 -6.19
C GLY A 112 -8.54 4.65 -6.53
N GLY A 113 -8.53 3.96 -7.67
CA GLY A 113 -7.35 3.17 -8.01
C GLY A 113 -7.56 2.19 -9.16
N GLY A 114 -6.71 1.17 -9.16
CA GLY A 114 -6.68 0.10 -10.17
C GLY A 114 -5.57 0.28 -11.22
N GLY A 115 -4.73 1.30 -11.10
CA GLY A 115 -3.59 1.51 -11.98
C GLY A 115 -2.51 0.44 -11.78
N PRO A 116 -1.92 -0.13 -12.85
CA PRO A 116 -0.91 -1.17 -12.73
C PRO A 116 0.43 -0.60 -12.24
N VAL A 117 1.07 -1.32 -11.32
CA VAL A 117 2.38 -0.96 -10.76
C VAL A 117 3.30 -2.18 -10.64
N GLU A 118 4.61 -1.92 -10.62
CA GLU A 118 5.62 -2.88 -10.18
C GLU A 118 6.50 -2.21 -9.12
N ALA A 119 6.57 -2.82 -7.93
CA ALA A 119 7.47 -2.43 -6.85
C ALA A 119 8.70 -3.34 -6.86
N CYS A 120 9.89 -2.76 -6.98
CA CYS A 120 11.16 -3.49 -7.01
C CYS A 120 12.02 -3.14 -5.79
N PHE A 121 12.26 -4.13 -4.95
CA PHE A 121 13.17 -4.06 -3.81
C PHE A 121 14.47 -4.78 -4.14
N TRP A 122 15.58 -4.15 -3.82
CA TRP A 122 16.88 -4.81 -3.71
C TRP A 122 17.30 -4.77 -2.25
N THR A 123 17.55 -5.92 -1.65
CA THR A 123 17.77 -6.06 -0.21
C THR A 123 19.21 -6.42 0.10
N ASP A 124 19.68 -6.11 1.31
CA ASP A 124 21.05 -6.42 1.77
C ASP A 124 21.34 -7.93 1.79
N ALA A 125 20.29 -8.76 1.81
CA ALA A 125 20.37 -10.21 1.69
C ALA A 125 20.70 -10.70 0.27
N LYS A 126 20.94 -9.79 -0.69
CA LYS A 126 21.12 -10.10 -2.13
C LYS A 126 19.89 -10.76 -2.77
N VAL A 127 18.71 -10.43 -2.24
CA VAL A 127 17.42 -10.88 -2.77
C VAL A 127 16.71 -9.70 -3.43
N GLN A 128 16.31 -9.88 -4.68
CA GLN A 128 15.42 -8.97 -5.39
C GLN A 128 13.97 -9.44 -5.22
N TRP A 129 13.09 -8.51 -4.87
CA TRP A 129 11.65 -8.73 -4.88
C TRP A 129 10.99 -7.81 -5.89
N ARG A 130 10.30 -8.36 -6.88
CA ARG A 130 9.47 -7.61 -7.83
C ARG A 130 8.01 -7.95 -7.58
N ILE A 131 7.24 -6.99 -7.11
CA ILE A 131 5.85 -7.15 -6.72
C ILE A 131 4.99 -6.39 -7.71
N ARG A 132 4.23 -7.11 -8.52
CA ARG A 132 3.29 -6.56 -9.50
C ARG A 132 1.88 -6.60 -8.94
N GLY A 133 1.09 -5.59 -9.30
CA GLY A 133 -0.30 -5.54 -8.89
C GLY A 133 -0.97 -4.22 -9.26
N GLU A 134 -2.05 -3.94 -8.56
CA GLU A 134 -2.84 -2.73 -8.73
C GLU A 134 -2.61 -1.79 -7.54
N ALA A 135 -2.49 -0.50 -7.81
CA ALA A 135 -2.36 0.52 -6.78
C ALA A 135 -3.68 1.26 -6.55
N PHE A 136 -4.01 1.48 -5.28
CA PHE A 136 -5.18 2.22 -4.85
C PHE A 136 -4.80 3.37 -3.92
N LEU A 137 -5.35 4.54 -4.19
CA LEU A 137 -5.15 5.78 -3.46
C LEU A 137 -6.30 5.98 -2.45
N LEU A 138 -5.96 6.15 -1.18
CA LEU A 138 -6.90 6.43 -0.11
C LEU A 138 -6.76 7.90 0.30
N GLY A 139 -7.86 8.64 0.16
CA GLY A 139 -7.99 10.05 0.52
C GLY A 139 -8.99 10.29 1.65
N PRO A 140 -9.28 11.57 1.96
CA PRO A 140 -10.17 11.96 3.05
C PRO A 140 -11.61 11.44 2.90
N ASP A 141 -12.04 11.11 1.69
CA ASP A 141 -13.38 10.62 1.38
C ASP A 141 -13.54 9.10 1.58
N ILE A 142 -12.52 8.37 2.03
CA ILE A 142 -12.51 6.89 2.02
C ILE A 142 -13.69 6.27 2.79
N ASP A 143 -14.13 6.89 3.88
CA ASP A 143 -15.29 6.42 4.65
C ASP A 143 -16.62 7.09 4.26
N SER A 144 -16.60 8.02 3.30
CA SER A 144 -17.80 8.70 2.80
C SER A 144 -18.76 7.71 2.13
N SER A 145 -20.02 7.71 2.56
CA SER A 145 -21.09 6.89 1.97
C SER A 145 -21.55 7.41 0.61
N SER A 146 -21.25 8.67 0.26
CA SER A 146 -21.65 9.29 -1.02
C SER A 146 -20.64 9.06 -2.16
N SER A 147 -19.44 8.55 -1.86
CA SER A 147 -18.39 8.27 -2.85
C SER A 147 -18.49 6.80 -3.30
N SER A 148 -19.08 6.57 -4.48
CA SER A 148 -19.17 5.22 -5.07
C SER A 148 -17.78 4.61 -5.32
N GLY A 149 -16.79 5.44 -5.68
CA GLY A 149 -15.38 5.04 -5.81
C GLY A 149 -14.77 4.58 -4.50
N ALA A 150 -14.99 5.33 -3.40
CA ALA A 150 -14.53 4.93 -2.07
C ALA A 150 -15.20 3.63 -1.60
N LYS A 151 -16.50 3.45 -1.86
CA LYS A 151 -17.20 2.20 -1.54
C LYS A 151 -16.60 1.00 -2.27
N ALA A 152 -16.45 1.08 -3.59
CA ALA A 152 -15.87 0.00 -4.39
C ALA A 152 -14.43 -0.32 -3.96
N LEU A 153 -13.65 0.71 -3.61
CA LEU A 153 -12.31 0.53 -3.07
C LEU A 153 -12.31 -0.22 -1.73
N ARG A 154 -13.18 0.17 -0.79
CA ARG A 154 -13.29 -0.53 0.51
C ARG A 154 -13.67 -2.00 0.33
N GLU A 155 -14.64 -2.29 -0.53
CA GLU A 155 -15.05 -3.66 -0.86
C GLU A 155 -13.88 -4.46 -1.45
N HIS A 156 -13.11 -3.87 -2.37
CA HIS A 156 -11.94 -4.51 -2.97
C HIS A 156 -10.84 -4.80 -1.94
N LEU A 157 -10.51 -3.84 -1.07
CA LEU A 157 -9.48 -4.03 -0.05
C LEU A 157 -9.92 -5.03 1.03
N LEU A 158 -11.17 -4.97 1.48
CA LEU A 158 -11.73 -5.95 2.43
C LEU A 158 -11.68 -7.38 1.86
N ALA A 159 -11.98 -7.55 0.57
CA ALA A 159 -11.85 -8.85 -0.10
C ALA A 159 -10.41 -9.39 -0.11
N ARG A 160 -9.40 -8.55 0.16
CA ARG A 160 -7.98 -8.93 0.24
C ARG A 160 -7.42 -8.89 1.67
N MET A 161 -8.24 -8.51 2.65
CA MET A 161 -7.91 -8.53 4.08
C MET A 161 -8.42 -9.82 4.72
N ARG A 162 -7.61 -10.42 5.58
CA ARG A 162 -7.97 -11.62 6.34
C ARG A 162 -8.36 -11.25 7.75
N THR A 163 -9.38 -11.91 8.28
CA THR A 163 -9.67 -11.90 9.71
C THR A 163 -8.62 -12.70 10.46
N VAL A 164 -8.11 -12.17 11.57
CA VAL A 164 -7.21 -12.91 12.45
C VAL A 164 -8.01 -13.83 13.38
N THR A 165 -7.35 -14.85 13.93
CA THR A 165 -8.02 -15.73 14.90
C THR A 165 -8.39 -14.96 16.18
N PRO A 166 -9.43 -15.37 16.93
CA PRO A 166 -9.77 -14.75 18.21
C PRO A 166 -8.60 -14.75 19.21
N ALA A 167 -7.78 -15.82 19.19
CA ALA A 167 -6.58 -15.93 20.00
C ALA A 167 -5.53 -14.89 19.60
N ASP A 168 -5.31 -14.69 18.30
CA ASP A 168 -4.40 -13.65 17.79
C ASP A 168 -4.90 -12.25 18.10
N ALA A 169 -6.19 -11.97 17.90
CA ALA A 169 -6.78 -10.68 18.23
C ALA A 169 -6.63 -10.35 19.72
N LYS A 170 -6.79 -11.35 20.59
CA LYS A 170 -6.55 -11.21 22.04
C LYS A 170 -5.07 -10.93 22.32
N ARG A 171 -4.16 -11.75 21.77
CA ARG A 171 -2.71 -11.57 21.93
C ARG A 171 -2.24 -10.19 21.47
N ARG A 172 -2.70 -9.73 20.30
CA ARG A 172 -2.37 -8.39 19.78
C ARG A 172 -2.82 -7.28 20.74
N ARG A 173 -4.02 -7.38 21.30
CA ARG A 173 -4.52 -6.41 22.28
C ARG A 173 -3.70 -6.39 23.57
N GLU A 174 -3.28 -7.55 24.05
CA GLU A 174 -2.56 -7.66 25.33
C GLU A 174 -1.06 -7.35 25.22
N GLN A 175 -0.43 -7.63 24.07
CA GLN A 175 1.02 -7.58 23.90
C GLN A 175 1.49 -6.48 22.96
N ASP A 176 0.76 -6.22 21.88
CA ASP A 176 1.23 -5.31 20.82
C ASP A 176 0.76 -3.86 21.06
N ILE A 177 -0.25 -3.65 21.92
CA ILE A 177 -0.84 -2.34 22.21
C ILE A 177 -0.29 -1.82 23.55
N PRO A 178 0.58 -0.79 23.55
CA PRO A 178 1.11 -0.22 24.78
C PRO A 178 0.01 0.43 25.63
N SER A 179 0.23 0.46 26.96
CA SER A 179 -0.62 1.20 27.89
C SER A 179 -0.77 2.67 27.46
N GLY A 180 -2.00 3.17 27.48
CA GLY A 180 -2.32 4.54 27.08
C GLY A 180 -2.68 4.72 25.60
N LYS A 181 -2.66 3.66 24.78
CA LYS A 181 -3.29 3.67 23.45
C LYS A 181 -4.77 3.38 23.54
N THR A 182 -5.56 4.15 22.80
CA THR A 182 -6.99 3.94 22.66
C THR A 182 -7.27 3.05 21.46
N VAL A 183 -7.99 1.96 21.68
CA VAL A 183 -8.58 1.13 20.62
C VAL A 183 -10.05 1.47 20.54
N ILE A 184 -10.54 1.85 19.36
CA ILE A 184 -11.94 2.20 19.18
C ILE A 184 -12.72 0.98 18.73
N GLY A 185 -13.62 0.54 19.60
CA GLY A 185 -14.50 -0.60 19.36
C GLY A 185 -13.82 -1.96 19.48
N SER A 186 -14.56 -3.01 19.12
CA SER A 186 -14.16 -4.40 19.35
C SER A 186 -14.61 -5.37 18.26
N SER A 187 -15.49 -4.91 17.37
CA SER A 187 -16.13 -5.67 16.31
C SER A 187 -15.68 -5.21 14.93
N GLU A 188 -16.04 -5.97 13.90
CA GLU A 188 -15.71 -5.63 12.51
C GLU A 188 -16.37 -4.32 12.06
N GLN A 189 -17.57 -4.01 12.57
CA GLN A 189 -18.29 -2.77 12.27
C GLN A 189 -17.57 -1.53 12.82
N ASP A 190 -16.72 -1.71 13.83
CA ASP A 190 -15.94 -0.63 14.42
C ASP A 190 -14.64 -0.34 13.64
N TRP A 191 -14.22 -1.22 12.72
CA TRP A 191 -13.01 -1.05 11.94
C TRP A 191 -13.22 0.04 10.87
N SER A 192 -12.31 1.02 10.80
CA SER A 192 -12.42 2.17 9.91
C SER A 192 -11.19 2.33 9.02
N PHE A 193 -11.46 2.56 7.73
CA PHE A 193 -10.42 2.90 6.75
C PHE A 193 -9.81 4.27 7.05
N ALA A 194 -10.63 5.27 7.41
CA ALA A 194 -10.14 6.59 7.78
C ALA A 194 -9.23 6.54 9.01
N ARG A 195 -9.56 5.70 10.01
CA ARG A 195 -8.69 5.50 11.18
C ARG A 195 -7.35 4.87 10.79
N GLU A 196 -7.33 3.91 9.88
CA GLU A 196 -6.09 3.33 9.36
C GLU A 196 -5.25 4.37 8.60
N VAL A 197 -5.88 5.23 7.79
CA VAL A 197 -5.23 6.37 7.10
C VAL A 197 -4.64 7.36 8.11
N THR A 198 -5.36 7.66 9.19
CA THR A 198 -4.85 8.52 10.28
C THR A 198 -3.69 7.86 11.03
N ALA A 199 -3.74 6.54 11.26
CA ALA A 199 -2.62 5.80 11.84
C ALA A 199 -1.36 5.89 10.95
N HIS A 200 -1.49 5.76 9.63
CA HIS A 200 -0.37 5.97 8.71
C HIS A 200 0.19 7.39 8.75
N PHE A 201 -0.67 8.42 8.84
CA PHE A 201 -0.25 9.82 8.97
C PHE A 201 0.50 10.08 10.28
N GLY A 202 -0.04 9.59 11.40
CA GLY A 202 0.56 9.74 12.72
C GLY A 202 1.85 8.94 12.92
N ASN A 203 2.10 7.92 12.09
CA ASN A 203 3.39 7.21 12.05
C ASN A 203 4.53 7.99 11.39
N LEU A 204 4.22 9.10 10.69
CA LEU A 204 5.23 10.00 10.17
C LEU A 204 5.76 10.93 11.26
N SER A 205 7.02 11.35 11.18
CA SER A 205 7.54 12.39 12.08
C SER A 205 6.83 13.73 11.82
N PRO A 206 6.82 14.67 12.79
CA PRO A 206 6.19 15.97 12.60
C PRO A 206 6.75 16.75 11.39
N MET A 207 8.05 16.61 11.15
CA MET A 207 8.70 17.20 9.98
C MET A 207 8.24 16.54 8.67
N MET A 208 8.07 15.21 8.66
CA MET A 208 7.55 14.50 7.50
C MET A 208 6.09 14.84 7.22
N ARG A 209 5.24 14.97 8.25
CA ARG A 209 3.86 15.46 8.08
C ARG A 209 3.83 16.87 7.50
N GLY A 210 4.75 17.73 7.92
CA GLY A 210 4.88 19.07 7.35
C GLY A 210 5.21 19.12 5.86
N THR A 211 5.75 18.04 5.27
CA THR A 211 6.03 18.00 3.82
C THR A 211 4.77 18.05 2.96
N PHE A 212 3.61 17.64 3.48
CA PHE A 212 2.31 17.78 2.80
C PHE A 212 1.81 19.23 2.76
N ARG A 213 2.48 20.15 3.47
CA ARG A 213 2.28 21.59 3.40
C ARG A 213 3.35 22.29 2.55
N ASN A 214 4.16 21.55 1.79
CA ASN A 214 5.09 22.17 0.85
C ASN A 214 4.34 22.76 -0.36
N PRO A 215 4.98 23.69 -1.11
CA PRO A 215 4.53 24.03 -2.46
C PRO A 215 4.36 22.79 -3.35
N VAL A 216 3.52 22.91 -4.38
CA VAL A 216 3.18 21.80 -5.27
C VAL A 216 4.45 21.12 -5.83
N PRO A 217 4.64 19.81 -5.62
CA PRO A 217 5.83 19.09 -6.10
C PRO A 217 6.04 19.24 -7.61
N GLY A 218 7.29 19.50 -8.02
CA GLY A 218 7.64 19.71 -9.43
C GLY A 218 7.50 21.16 -9.92
N THR A 219 6.97 22.08 -9.09
CA THR A 219 6.92 23.51 -9.41
C THR A 219 8.32 24.13 -9.35
N SER A 220 8.60 25.09 -10.24
CA SER A 220 9.87 25.83 -10.26
C SER A 220 10.12 26.56 -8.93
N ARG A 221 11.35 26.49 -8.42
CA ARG A 221 11.78 27.24 -7.22
C ARG A 221 11.85 28.75 -7.45
N ALA A 222 11.85 29.21 -8.70
CA ALA A 222 11.80 30.63 -9.01
C ALA A 222 10.40 31.23 -8.77
N ALA A 223 9.35 30.40 -8.67
CA ALA A 223 8.03 30.84 -8.28
C ALA A 223 7.99 31.11 -6.77
N ASN A 224 7.33 32.21 -6.37
CA ASN A 224 7.05 32.45 -4.96
C ASN A 224 6.14 31.33 -4.40
N PRO A 225 6.25 30.99 -3.09
CA PRO A 225 5.31 30.09 -2.45
C PRO A 225 3.87 30.56 -2.73
N PRO A 226 2.93 29.66 -3.05
CA PRO A 226 1.56 30.05 -3.37
C PRO A 226 0.85 30.78 -2.23
N SER A 227 1.24 30.49 -0.99
CA SER A 227 0.68 31.07 0.24
C SER A 227 1.62 30.85 1.44
N ASP A 228 1.34 31.51 2.56
CA ASP A 228 2.03 31.28 3.84
C ASP A 228 1.79 29.87 4.43
N THR A 229 0.73 29.21 3.98
CA THR A 229 0.37 27.85 4.40
C THR A 229 1.08 26.76 3.58
N LEU A 230 1.53 27.10 2.36
CA LEU A 230 2.22 26.21 1.43
C LEU A 230 3.70 26.56 1.29
N LYS A 231 4.50 26.31 2.34
CA LYS A 231 5.93 26.62 2.41
C LYS A 231 6.77 25.48 3.00
N LEU A 232 8.08 25.53 2.78
CA LEU A 232 9.03 24.52 3.23
C LEU A 232 9.30 24.59 4.75
N GLY A 233 9.75 23.47 5.32
CA GLY A 233 10.32 23.41 6.67
C GLY A 233 9.30 23.46 7.82
N GLN A 234 8.02 23.32 7.50
CA GLN A 234 6.95 23.29 8.50
C GLN A 234 6.98 21.98 9.29
N LYS A 235 6.59 22.02 10.56
CA LYS A 235 6.31 20.84 11.38
C LYS A 235 4.81 20.78 11.64
N VAL A 236 4.24 19.59 11.58
CA VAL A 236 2.82 19.34 11.85
C VAL A 236 2.72 18.34 12.99
N GLU A 237 2.22 18.77 14.14
CA GLU A 237 1.97 17.91 15.31
C GLU A 237 0.54 17.38 15.33
N ASP A 238 -0.40 18.19 14.83
CA ASP A 238 -1.82 17.86 14.75
C ASP A 238 -2.09 16.79 13.67
N LEU A 239 -2.81 15.73 14.04
CA LEU A 239 -3.21 14.67 13.12
C LEU A 239 -4.37 15.09 12.20
N GLU A 240 -5.07 16.16 12.55
CA GLU A 240 -6.21 16.71 11.81
C GLU A 240 -5.84 18.03 11.08
N ASP A 241 -4.55 18.34 10.92
CA ASP A 241 -4.10 19.53 10.17
C ASP A 241 -4.70 19.56 8.76
N GLU A 242 -5.62 20.49 8.53
CA GLU A 242 -6.47 20.55 7.34
C GLU A 242 -5.65 20.56 6.04
N VAL A 243 -4.58 21.35 5.99
CA VAL A 243 -3.75 21.52 4.78
C VAL A 243 -2.93 20.27 4.50
N ALA A 244 -2.33 19.68 5.54
CA ALA A 244 -1.56 18.44 5.39
C ALA A 244 -2.48 17.28 5.00
N ARG A 245 -3.66 17.17 5.62
CA ARG A 245 -4.64 16.11 5.37
C ARG A 245 -5.29 16.20 3.99
N GLU A 246 -5.50 17.42 3.48
CA GLU A 246 -5.95 17.63 2.11
C GLU A 246 -4.99 16.99 1.09
N ASN A 247 -3.67 17.05 1.34
CA ASN A 247 -2.63 16.55 0.43
C ASN A 247 -2.13 15.14 0.78
N PHE A 248 -2.33 14.65 2.00
CA PHE A 248 -1.84 13.34 2.43
C PHE A 248 -2.63 12.19 1.81
N ARG A 249 -1.95 11.22 1.20
CA ARG A 249 -2.57 9.97 0.72
C ARG A 249 -1.80 8.77 1.22
N VAL A 250 -2.53 7.69 1.50
CA VAL A 250 -1.96 6.34 1.57
C VAL A 250 -2.20 5.67 0.23
N VAL A 251 -1.18 5.05 -0.33
CA VAL A 251 -1.31 4.17 -1.49
C VAL A 251 -1.15 2.74 -1.01
N VAL A 252 -2.13 1.90 -1.36
CA VAL A 252 -2.14 0.46 -1.09
C VAL A 252 -1.90 -0.27 -2.41
N ILE A 253 -0.84 -1.05 -2.48
CA ILE A 253 -0.54 -1.94 -3.61
C ILE A 253 -1.12 -3.30 -3.27
N VAL A 254 -2.00 -3.81 -4.14
CA VAL A 254 -2.61 -5.13 -4.05
C VAL A 254 -1.83 -6.09 -4.94
N PRO A 255 -0.98 -6.98 -4.38
CA PRO A 255 -0.13 -7.85 -5.19
C PRO A 255 -0.95 -8.91 -5.94
N THR A 256 -0.66 -9.10 -7.22
CA THR A 256 -1.17 -10.20 -8.03
C THR A 256 -0.07 -11.18 -8.42
N GLU A 257 1.17 -10.71 -8.48
CA GLU A 257 2.34 -11.52 -8.77
C GLU A 257 3.55 -11.01 -7.98
N VAL A 258 4.37 -11.93 -7.46
CA VAL A 258 5.63 -11.63 -6.78
C VAL A 258 6.72 -12.51 -7.40
N ASP A 259 7.81 -11.90 -7.85
CA ASP A 259 8.99 -12.57 -8.37
C ASP A 259 10.14 -12.32 -7.41
N GLN A 260 10.62 -13.40 -6.79
CA GLN A 260 11.75 -13.41 -5.88
C GLN A 260 12.96 -13.97 -6.61
N THR A 261 14.01 -13.17 -6.78
CA THR A 261 15.30 -13.64 -7.26
C THR A 261 16.32 -13.57 -6.12
N ASP A 262 16.76 -14.72 -5.63
CA ASP A 262 17.71 -14.88 -4.53
C ASP A 262 19.10 -15.20 -5.08
N LEU A 263 20.01 -14.23 -4.93
CA LEU A 263 21.41 -14.32 -5.35
C LEU A 263 22.36 -14.47 -4.15
N SER A 264 21.83 -14.85 -2.97
CA SER A 264 22.64 -15.02 -1.77
C SER A 264 23.66 -16.16 -1.89
N ALA A 265 23.30 -17.23 -2.59
CA ALA A 265 24.18 -18.32 -3.00
C ALA A 265 24.59 -18.15 -4.47
N SER A 266 25.80 -17.62 -4.72
CA SER A 266 26.25 -17.30 -6.08
C SER A 266 26.41 -18.49 -7.02
N GLU A 267 26.64 -19.69 -6.47
CA GLU A 267 26.79 -20.94 -7.23
C GLU A 267 25.43 -21.59 -7.59
N ASP A 268 24.36 -21.24 -6.87
CA ASP A 268 23.01 -21.78 -7.08
C ASP A 268 21.96 -20.67 -6.85
N PRO A 269 21.90 -19.66 -7.74
CA PRO A 269 20.89 -18.62 -7.65
C PRO A 269 19.49 -19.22 -7.83
N ARG A 270 18.54 -18.77 -7.01
CA ARG A 270 17.18 -19.32 -6.96
C ARG A 270 16.18 -18.27 -7.39
N ARG A 271 15.20 -18.64 -8.23
CA ARG A 271 14.11 -17.73 -8.61
C ARG A 271 12.76 -18.37 -8.40
N TYR A 272 11.87 -17.67 -7.71
CA TYR A 272 10.52 -18.14 -7.42
C TYR A 272 9.50 -17.11 -7.91
N LEU A 273 8.50 -17.60 -8.65
CA LEU A 273 7.37 -16.81 -9.06
C LEU A 273 6.13 -17.23 -8.29
N TYR A 274 5.48 -16.25 -7.68
CA TYR A 274 4.25 -16.39 -6.94
C TYR A 274 3.12 -15.68 -7.68
N ARG A 275 2.02 -16.36 -7.96
CA ARG A 275 0.83 -15.76 -8.58
C ARG A 275 -0.39 -15.96 -7.70
N PHE A 276 -1.12 -14.88 -7.44
CA PHE A 276 -2.38 -14.97 -6.73
C PHE A 276 -3.43 -15.55 -7.67
N VAL A 277 -3.99 -16.70 -7.30
CA VAL A 277 -5.03 -17.40 -8.06
C VAL A 277 -6.41 -17.33 -7.40
N GLY A 278 -6.48 -16.79 -6.17
CA GLY A 278 -7.69 -16.69 -5.38
C GLY A 278 -7.80 -17.79 -4.32
N ALA A 279 -8.52 -17.50 -3.24
CA ALA A 279 -8.67 -18.41 -2.10
C ALA A 279 -9.42 -19.72 -2.44
N GLU A 280 -10.31 -19.66 -3.42
CA GLU A 280 -11.18 -20.76 -3.85
C GLU A 280 -10.83 -21.24 -5.28
N ALA A 281 -9.60 -20.99 -5.73
CA ALA A 281 -9.19 -21.40 -7.07
C ALA A 281 -9.36 -22.92 -7.23
N GLU A 282 -10.33 -23.34 -8.03
CA GLU A 282 -10.51 -24.72 -8.47
C GLU A 282 -9.79 -24.92 -9.81
N GLY A 283 -9.17 -26.07 -10.01
CA GLY A 283 -8.46 -26.39 -11.25
C GLY A 283 -7.09 -27.02 -11.03
N LYS A 284 -6.56 -27.64 -12.08
CA LYS A 284 -5.23 -28.26 -12.06
C LYS A 284 -4.17 -27.16 -11.93
N GLU A 285 -3.29 -27.31 -10.95
CA GLU A 285 -2.13 -26.43 -10.78
C GLU A 285 -1.27 -26.42 -12.04
N THR A 286 -0.61 -25.29 -12.29
CA THR A 286 0.45 -25.23 -13.30
C THR A 286 1.49 -26.32 -13.01
N GLU A 287 2.00 -27.00 -14.04
CA GLU A 287 2.99 -28.07 -13.85
C GLU A 287 4.22 -27.55 -13.10
N GLY A 288 4.58 -28.23 -12.00
CA GLY A 288 5.69 -27.83 -11.12
C GLY A 288 5.36 -26.69 -10.15
N ALA A 289 4.12 -26.19 -10.13
CA ALA A 289 3.68 -25.21 -9.14
C ALA A 289 3.15 -25.90 -7.88
N GLU A 290 3.34 -25.25 -6.73
CA GLU A 290 2.76 -25.59 -5.45
C GLU A 290 1.70 -24.55 -5.10
N ARG A 291 0.49 -24.96 -4.72
CA ARG A 291 -0.55 -24.03 -4.25
C ARG A 291 -0.55 -23.92 -2.73
N VAL A 292 -0.38 -22.70 -2.23
CA VAL A 292 -0.40 -22.38 -0.79
C VAL A 292 -1.17 -21.08 -0.57
N ASN A 293 -2.19 -21.12 0.27
CA ASN A 293 -2.97 -19.95 0.69
C ASN A 293 -3.48 -19.07 -0.48
N GLY A 294 -3.99 -19.69 -1.55
CA GLY A 294 -4.50 -18.96 -2.73
C GLY A 294 -3.42 -18.37 -3.64
N TRP A 295 -2.16 -18.78 -3.45
CA TRP A 295 -1.03 -18.46 -4.33
C TRP A 295 -0.49 -19.73 -4.97
N GLU A 296 -0.19 -19.68 -6.26
CA GLU A 296 0.68 -20.65 -6.92
C GLU A 296 2.13 -20.18 -6.81
N LYS A 297 3.03 -21.07 -6.42
CA LYS A 297 4.47 -20.85 -6.34
C LYS A 297 5.16 -21.80 -7.30
N ILE A 298 5.98 -21.29 -8.21
CA ILE A 298 6.80 -22.09 -9.11
C ILE A 298 8.25 -21.63 -9.06
N GLU A 299 9.17 -22.57 -9.13
CA GLU A 299 10.60 -22.29 -9.28
C GLU A 299 10.95 -22.10 -10.76
N LEU A 300 11.74 -21.08 -11.06
CA LEU A 300 12.17 -20.71 -12.39
C LEU A 300 13.69 -20.65 -12.47
N TRP A 301 14.22 -20.73 -13.69
CA TRP A 301 15.60 -20.36 -13.94
C TRP A 301 15.82 -18.87 -13.63
N PRO A 302 16.95 -18.50 -12.99
CA PRO A 302 17.31 -17.12 -12.66
C PRO A 302 17.20 -16.14 -13.83
#